data_AF-A0A836UFW6-F1
#
_entry.id   AF-A0A836UFW6-F1
#
_cell.length_a   1.000
_cell.length_b   1.000
_cell.length_c   1.000
_cell.angle_alpha   90.00
_cell.angle_beta   90.00
_cell.angle_gamma   90.00
#
_symmetry.space_group_name_H-M   'P 1'
#
loop_
_entity.id
_entity.type
_entity.pdbx_description
1 polymer ?
#
loop_
_entity_poly.entity_id
_entity_poly.type
_entity_poly.pdbx_seq_one_letter_code
_entity_poly.pdbx_strand_id
1 'polypeptide(L)'
;MWFVDAGGDTEVAPEGTRHDSAAFGAGEQLTAYFAGALQDFELPLRPQGTPFQLKVWQALQLLPYGTTSSYGELAASLGCPGAARAVGGA
;
A
#
# COMPACT_ATOMS: atom_id res chain seq x y z
N MET A 1 -11.61 30.48 1.90
CA MET A 1 -11.82 30.61 0.44
C MET A 1 -10.67 29.82 -0.20
N TRP A 2 -10.78 28.56 -0.61
CA TRP A 2 -11.83 27.77 -1.28
C TRP A 2 -11.91 26.35 -0.65
N PHE A 3 -12.99 25.57 -0.61
CA PHE A 3 -14.42 25.70 -0.92
C PHE A 3 -15.13 24.49 -0.24
N VAL A 4 -16.41 24.64 0.09
CA VAL A 4 -17.31 23.58 0.59
C VAL A 4 -18.22 23.14 -0.56
N ASP A 5 -18.60 21.86 -0.54
CA ASP A 5 -19.64 21.13 -1.28
C ASP A 5 -19.54 20.96 -2.81
N ALA A 6 -19.42 19.69 -3.21
CA ALA A 6 -20.08 19.13 -4.38
C ALA A 6 -20.47 17.68 -4.06
N GLY A 7 -21.77 17.46 -3.87
CA GLY A 7 -22.35 16.12 -3.88
C GLY A 7 -22.13 15.47 -5.23
N GLY A 8 -21.58 14.26 -5.20
CA GLY A 8 -21.57 13.33 -6.31
C GLY A 8 -21.90 11.97 -5.73
N ASP A 9 -23.04 11.42 -6.14
CA ASP A 9 -23.38 10.01 -5.97
C ASP A 9 -22.19 9.18 -6.46
N THR A 10 -21.39 8.70 -5.52
CA THR A 10 -20.41 7.67 -5.82
C THR A 10 -21.17 6.36 -5.79
N GLU A 11 -21.69 6.01 -6.95
CA GLU A 11 -22.10 4.66 -7.27
C GLU A 11 -20.96 3.73 -6.88
N VAL A 12 -21.14 3.08 -5.72
CA VAL A 12 -20.23 2.11 -5.15
C VAL A 12 -20.15 0.95 -6.14
N ALA A 13 -19.05 0.91 -6.89
CA ALA A 13 -18.69 -0.20 -7.75
C ALA A 13 -18.82 -1.52 -6.98
N PRO A 14 -19.28 -2.61 -7.61
CA PRO A 14 -19.69 -3.82 -6.90
C PRO A 14 -18.56 -4.36 -6.02
N GLU A 15 -18.89 -4.44 -4.73
CA GLU A 15 -18.12 -4.98 -3.61
C GLU A 15 -17.30 -6.20 -4.06
N GLY A 16 -15.97 -6.07 -4.00
CA GLY A 16 -15.05 -7.14 -4.30
C GLY A 16 -15.35 -8.38 -3.45
N THR A 17 -15.40 -9.54 -4.09
CA THR A 17 -15.61 -10.84 -3.45
C THR A 17 -14.70 -11.00 -2.22
N ARG A 18 -15.30 -11.09 -1.02
CA ARG A 18 -14.59 -11.46 0.21
C ARG A 18 -14.07 -12.88 0.06
N HIS A 19 -12.79 -13.01 -0.27
CA HIS A 19 -12.08 -14.28 -0.16
C HIS A 19 -11.61 -14.43 1.30
N ASP A 20 -12.52 -14.90 2.17
CA ASP A 20 -12.16 -15.41 3.50
C ASP A 20 -11.47 -16.78 3.31
N SER A 21 -10.20 -16.78 2.93
CA SER A 21 -9.29 -17.88 3.29
C SER A 21 -8.94 -17.71 4.77
N ALA A 22 -8.78 -18.81 5.51
CA ALA A 22 -8.71 -18.92 6.97
C ALA A 22 -7.56 -18.17 7.71
N ALA A 23 -7.03 -17.08 7.16
CA ALA A 23 -6.25 -16.06 7.85
C ALA A 23 -7.19 -14.95 8.36
N PHE A 24 -6.87 -14.35 9.50
CA PHE A 24 -7.62 -13.24 10.10
C PHE A 24 -8.02 -12.17 9.07
N GLY A 25 -9.22 -11.60 9.20
CA GLY A 25 -9.65 -10.51 8.33
C GLY A 25 -8.77 -9.26 8.50
N ALA A 26 -8.79 -8.34 7.53
CA ALA A 26 -7.95 -7.14 7.56
C ALA A 26 -8.09 -6.32 8.88
N GLY A 27 -9.30 -6.22 9.42
CA GLY A 27 -9.55 -5.50 10.69
C GLY A 27 -8.88 -6.14 11.91
N GLU A 28 -8.84 -7.47 11.97
CA GLU A 28 -8.20 -8.23 13.04
C GLU A 28 -6.68 -8.10 12.96
N GLN A 29 -6.12 -8.21 11.76
CA GLN A 29 -4.67 -8.04 11.54
C GLN A 29 -4.21 -6.63 11.92
N LEU A 30 -4.98 -5.59 11.55
CA LEU A 30 -4.68 -4.21 11.95
C LEU A 30 -4.75 -4.03 13.48
N THR A 31 -5.75 -4.64 14.13
CA THR A 31 -5.87 -4.59 15.59
C THR A 31 -4.65 -5.23 16.27
N ALA A 32 -4.22 -6.40 15.80
CA ALA A 32 -3.02 -7.07 16.31
C ALA A 32 -1.73 -6.28 16.04
N TYR A 33 -1.62 -5.63 14.87
CA TYR A 33 -0.49 -4.78 14.52
C TYR A 33 -0.36 -3.58 15.47
N PHE A 34 -1.45 -2.86 15.73
CA PHE A 34 -1.43 -1.73 16.67
C PHE A 34 -1.21 -2.16 18.13
N ALA A 35 -1.59 -3.39 18.49
CA ALA A 35 -1.26 -3.98 19.78
C ALA A 35 0.20 -4.47 19.89
N GLY A 36 0.98 -4.41 18.80
CA GLY A 36 2.35 -4.92 18.74
C GLY A 36 2.45 -6.46 18.68
N ALA A 37 1.33 -7.15 18.48
CA ALA A 37 1.25 -8.61 18.43
C ALA A 37 1.42 -9.18 17.01
N LEU A 38 1.42 -8.32 15.98
CA LEU A 38 1.60 -8.70 14.58
C LEU A 38 2.59 -7.74 13.91
N GLN A 39 3.52 -8.29 13.13
CA GLN A 39 4.51 -7.52 12.37
C GLN A 39 4.40 -7.76 10.85
N ASP A 40 3.87 -8.92 10.45
CA ASP A 40 3.67 -9.31 9.06
C ASP A 40 2.17 -9.43 8.75
N PHE A 41 1.76 -8.96 7.57
CA PHE A 41 0.38 -9.06 7.10
C PHE A 41 0.24 -10.18 6.08
N GLU A 42 -0.80 -11.00 6.22
CA GLU A 42 -1.16 -12.03 5.26
C GLU A 42 -2.53 -11.68 4.68
N LEU A 43 -2.53 -10.76 3.70
CA LEU A 43 -3.74 -10.25 3.06
C LEU A 43 -3.60 -10.31 1.54
N PRO A 44 -4.58 -10.87 0.82
CA PRO A 44 -4.57 -10.86 -0.64
C PRO A 44 -4.82 -9.44 -1.16
N LEU A 45 -3.77 -8.77 -1.62
CA LEU A 45 -3.86 -7.42 -2.21
C LEU A 45 -3.94 -7.49 -3.75
N ARG A 46 -4.75 -6.60 -4.34
CA ARG A 46 -4.86 -6.41 -5.80
C ARG A 46 -4.73 -4.92 -6.16
N PRO A 47 -3.54 -4.32 -5.96
CA PRO A 47 -3.36 -2.90 -6.23
C PRO A 47 -3.50 -2.60 -7.74
N GLN A 48 -4.10 -1.45 -8.06
CA GLN A 48 -4.24 -0.96 -9.43
C GLN A 48 -3.39 0.31 -9.58
N GLY A 49 -2.45 0.28 -10.52
CA GLY A 49 -1.52 1.38 -10.74
C GLY A 49 -0.70 1.20 -12.00
N THR A 50 0.10 2.20 -12.34
CA THR A 50 1.05 2.10 -13.46
C THR A 50 2.10 1.01 -13.19
N PRO A 51 2.76 0.46 -14.22
CA PRO A 51 3.84 -0.50 -14.02
C PRO A 51 4.97 0.02 -13.10
N PHE A 52 5.20 1.34 -13.09
CA PHE A 52 6.16 1.96 -12.19
C PHE A 52 5.68 1.93 -10.74
N GLN A 53 4.42 2.33 -10.48
CA GLN A 53 3.83 2.29 -9.14
C GLN A 53 3.80 0.89 -8.56
N LEU A 54 3.37 -0.09 -9.36
CA LEU A 54 3.34 -1.50 -8.93
C LEU A 54 4.73 -2.00 -8.54
N LYS A 55 5.78 -1.63 -9.29
CA LYS A 55 7.17 -1.97 -8.92
C LYS A 55 7.60 -1.30 -7.62
N VAL A 56 7.28 -0.02 -7.41
CA VAL A 56 7.60 0.68 -6.17
C VAL A 56 6.89 0.02 -4.98
N TRP A 57 5.59 -0.26 -5.09
CA TRP A 57 4.82 -0.90 -4.02
C TRP A 57 5.27 -2.34 -3.75
N GLN A 58 5.74 -3.09 -4.75
CA GLN A 58 6.37 -4.40 -4.54
C GLN A 58 7.68 -4.28 -3.76
N ALA A 59 8.51 -3.29 -4.06
CA ALA A 59 9.76 -3.08 -3.33
C ALA A 59 9.51 -2.63 -1.88
N LEU A 60 8.47 -1.81 -1.62
CA LEU A 60 8.09 -1.41 -0.27
C LEU A 60 7.68 -2.60 0.60
N GLN A 61 7.00 -3.61 0.03
CA GLN A 61 6.61 -4.83 0.74
C GLN A 61 7.80 -5.70 1.19
N LEU A 62 8.99 -5.48 0.63
CA LEU A 62 10.21 -6.21 1.02
C LEU A 62 10.94 -5.56 2.20
N LEU A 63 10.53 -4.37 2.63
CA LEU A 63 11.13 -3.70 3.78
C LEU A 63 10.66 -4.38 5.08
N PRO A 64 11.58 -4.87 5.92
CA PRO A 64 11.20 -5.47 7.20
C PRO A 64 10.54 -4.46 8.14
N TYR A 65 9.68 -4.95 9.01
CA TYR A 65 9.10 -4.16 10.09
C TYR A 65 10.16 -3.44 10.92
N GLY A 66 9.91 -2.18 11.26
CA GLY A 66 10.82 -1.36 12.08
C GLY A 66 12.05 -0.83 11.34
N THR A 67 12.16 -1.05 10.02
CA THR A 67 13.27 -0.53 9.21
C THR A 67 12.84 0.68 8.38
N THR A 68 13.82 1.42 7.88
CA THR A 68 13.61 2.55 6.97
C THR A 68 14.50 2.42 5.75
N SER A 69 14.06 2.99 4.63
CA SER A 69 14.83 3.16 3.41
C SER A 69 14.58 4.56 2.87
N SER A 70 15.59 5.15 2.25
CA SER A 70 15.41 6.41 1.52
C SER A 70 14.81 6.16 0.14
N TYR A 71 14.16 7.18 -0.41
CA TYR A 71 13.65 7.14 -1.78
C TYR A 71 14.78 6.94 -2.82
N GLY A 72 15.99 7.43 -2.53
CA GLY A 72 17.16 7.24 -3.39
C GLY A 72 17.64 5.79 -3.40
N GLU A 73 17.70 5.15 -2.23
CA GLU A 73 18.05 3.72 -2.10
C GLU A 73 17.01 2.84 -2.79
N LEU A 74 15.72 3.15 -2.63
CA LEU A 74 14.65 2.41 -3.31
C LEU A 74 14.69 2.61 -4.83
N ALA A 75 14.98 3.83 -5.30
CA ALA A 75 15.16 4.09 -6.73
C ALA A 75 16.35 3.32 -7.30
N ALA A 76 17.46 3.23 -6.55
CA ALA A 76 18.64 2.48 -6.95
C ALA A 76 18.37 0.96 -7.00
N SER A 77 17.68 0.39 -6.00
CA SER A 77 17.35 -1.04 -5.96
C SER A 77 16.39 -1.45 -7.08
N LEU A 78 15.55 -0.53 -7.54
CA LEU A 78 14.64 -0.70 -8.69
C LEU A 78 15.33 -0.54 -10.06
N GLY A 79 16.63 -0.27 -10.10
CA GLY A 79 17.37 -0.04 -11.35
C GLY A 79 17.07 1.30 -12.02
N CYS A 80 16.55 2.27 -11.27
CA CYS A 80 16.23 3.62 -11.73
C CYS A 80 16.95 4.69 -10.89
N PRO A 81 18.31 4.68 -10.84
CA PRO A 81 19.05 5.65 -10.04
C PRO A 81 18.69 7.09 -10.47
N GLY A 82 18.46 7.97 -9.48
CA GLY A 82 18.02 9.35 -9.71
C GLY A 82 16.50 9.55 -9.74
N ALA A 83 15.69 8.48 -9.74
CA ALA A 83 14.23 8.57 -9.75
C ALA A 83 13.59 8.79 -8.36
N ALA A 84 14.35 9.28 -7.36
CA ALA A 84 13.88 9.40 -5.98
C ALA A 84 12.56 10.18 -5.83
N ARG A 85 12.40 11.28 -6.59
CA ARG A 85 11.14 12.06 -6.58
C ARG A 85 9.96 11.29 -7.16
N ALA A 86 10.19 10.53 -8.23
CA ALA A 86 9.15 9.72 -8.85
C ALA A 86 8.73 8.58 -7.91
N VAL A 87 9.69 7.93 -7.23
CA VAL A 87 9.42 6.92 -6.21
C VAL A 87 8.59 7.50 -5.06
N GLY A 88 8.87 8.73 -4.61
CA GLY A 88 8.09 9.38 -3.55
C GLY A 88 6.67 9.79 -3.95
N GLY A 89 6.36 9.86 -5.26
CA GLY A 89 5.03 10.16 -5.77
C GLY A 89 4.24 8.96 -6.29
N ALA A 90 4.77 7.74 -6.10
CA ALA A 90 4.19 6.49 -6.60
C ALA A 90 3.07 5.97 -5.69
#